data_AF-A0A1X6MY00-F1
#
_entry.id   AF-A0A1X6MY00-F1
#
_cell.length_a   1.000
_cell.length_b   1.000
_cell.length_c   1.000
_cell.angle_alpha   90.00
_cell.angle_beta   90.00
_cell.angle_gamma   90.00
#
_symmetry.space_group_name_H-M   'P 1'
#
loop_
_entity.id
_entity.type
_entity.pdbx_description
1 polymer ?
#
loop_
_entity_poly.entity_id
_entity_poly.type
_entity_poly.pdbx_seq_one_letter_code
_entity_poly.pdbx_strand_id
1 'polypeptide(L)'
;MSLSTQQRTDIKRIIEALGRQAIELQQQRGMLIRLIQADPSYVDDVFRISRGVRYLIEADPVAGRFQYTESVNQLIVKVQRIEASLARIKEKTTELHLLIPPIECLPAELLVLIFQAGSLSEPKGLHPFPMIVSAVSRRWRAVAMSTPTLWTNLYITPVRPRKWIPLALELSRGHLLDITVDARIDFSPSSATVKTCMAQIKPELHRWRSFALMAHHRHVMLIVGEELADVSAPTLQRLRLSLAGTDGTGNLEVYIPRLFSEGAQALTSVRFDSVAVPWRREPLVGLSTLDLRWLWFRLSWSSFEGILAASPNLTRLILRGKHVDVRPHEEYSPIHLPRLRSLEVSGDNFCLLCSLLIAPALETLTLANVDEGEFREFMAWLPYSGGRYTTLKCLMLLNVATCPLSWDFVAAFSTITQLIVINSGANQFLEILRPKWLQSATGVMHGALVWPRLRDVTMLDQTNYDDLYGMVAERTAHGSPLRRLIVHTEFVHRNMLTPLLQYVKVDSVTYLDRDL
;
A
#
# COMPACT_ATOMS: atom_id res chain seq x y z
N MET A 1 -33.65 5.39 10.81
CA MET A 1 -34.60 6.18 9.98
C MET A 1 -33.89 7.44 9.52
N SER A 2 -33.81 7.71 8.21
CA SER A 2 -33.18 8.94 7.71
C SER A 2 -34.10 10.13 7.94
N LEU A 3 -33.64 11.17 8.64
CA LEU A 3 -34.40 12.41 8.82
C LEU A 3 -34.77 13.02 7.46
N SER A 4 -35.99 13.53 7.34
CA SER A 4 -36.44 14.25 6.16
C SER A 4 -35.66 15.55 5.96
N THR A 5 -35.62 16.07 4.73
CA THR A 5 -34.96 17.36 4.42
C THR A 5 -35.51 18.50 5.28
N GLN A 6 -36.82 18.48 5.55
CA GLN A 6 -37.48 19.45 6.42
C GLN A 6 -36.97 19.34 7.87
N GLN A 7 -36.97 18.12 8.43
CA GLN A 7 -36.48 17.87 9.78
C GLN A 7 -35.01 18.30 9.97
N ARG A 8 -34.16 18.07 8.98
CA ARG A 8 -32.75 18.52 9.03
C ARG A 8 -32.62 20.03 9.00
N THR A 9 -33.46 20.71 8.22
CA THR A 9 -33.49 22.17 8.15
C THR A 9 -33.96 22.75 9.47
N ASP A 10 -34.97 22.13 10.10
CA ASP A 10 -35.46 22.53 11.40
C ASP A 10 -34.41 22.30 12.50
N ILE A 11 -33.70 21.16 12.49
CA ILE A 11 -32.57 20.91 13.39
C ILE A 11 -31.47 21.96 13.23
N LYS A 12 -31.10 22.32 11.99
CA LYS A 12 -30.11 23.38 11.74
C LYS A 12 -30.56 24.73 12.31
N ARG A 13 -31.83 25.12 12.11
CA ARG A 13 -32.39 26.34 12.69
C ARG A 13 -32.38 26.33 14.22
N ILE A 14 -32.67 25.18 14.84
CA ILE A 14 -32.63 25.02 16.30
C ILE A 14 -31.18 25.17 16.80
N ILE A 15 -30.21 24.55 16.14
CA ILE A 15 -28.78 24.71 16.46
C ILE A 15 -28.36 26.18 16.40
N GLU A 16 -28.76 26.91 15.35
CA GLU A 16 -28.47 28.35 15.22
C GLU A 16 -29.11 29.19 16.33
N ALA A 17 -30.37 28.89 16.70
CA ALA A 17 -31.07 29.58 17.77
C ALA A 17 -30.42 29.32 19.15
N LEU A 18 -30.04 28.07 19.42
CA LEU A 18 -29.28 27.69 20.61
C LEU A 18 -27.91 28.38 20.65
N GLY A 19 -27.25 28.53 19.50
CA GLY A 19 -26.02 29.30 19.36
C GLY A 19 -26.18 30.77 19.75
N ARG A 20 -27.25 31.43 19.28
CA ARG A 20 -27.57 32.81 19.67
C ARG A 20 -27.84 32.94 21.18
N GLN A 21 -28.64 32.03 21.73
CA GLN A 21 -28.95 32.00 23.17
C GLN A 21 -27.69 31.78 24.02
N ALA A 22 -26.76 30.92 23.59
CA ALA A 22 -25.50 30.72 24.28
C ALA A 22 -24.63 31.99 24.32
N ILE A 23 -24.61 32.76 23.22
CA ILE A 23 -23.87 34.03 23.16
C ILE A 23 -24.45 35.04 24.17
N GLU A 24 -25.77 35.18 24.24
CA GLU A 24 -26.43 36.06 25.21
C GLU A 24 -26.13 35.66 26.66
N LEU A 25 -26.23 34.36 26.98
CA LEU A 25 -25.91 33.83 28.30
C LEU A 25 -24.43 34.02 28.67
N GLN A 26 -23.51 33.89 27.71
CA GLN A 26 -22.10 34.16 27.94
C GLN A 26 -21.84 35.65 28.25
N GLN A 27 -22.52 36.57 27.55
CA GLN A 27 -22.43 38.00 27.84
C GLN A 27 -22.99 38.33 29.23
N GLN A 28 -24.15 37.78 29.59
CA GLN A 28 -24.75 37.93 30.91
C GLN A 28 -23.86 37.36 32.02
N ARG A 29 -23.28 36.17 31.82
CA ARG A 29 -22.29 35.59 32.74
C ARG A 29 -21.10 36.53 32.95
N GLY A 30 -20.55 37.08 31.86
CA GLY A 30 -19.44 38.03 31.93
C GLY A 30 -19.78 39.28 32.72
N MET A 31 -20.99 39.83 32.54
CA MET A 31 -21.48 40.96 33.32
C MET A 31 -21.62 40.64 34.81
N LEU A 32 -22.23 39.51 35.16
CA LEU A 32 -22.41 39.09 36.56
C LEU A 32 -21.07 38.85 37.25
N ILE A 33 -20.09 38.24 36.57
CA ILE A 33 -18.74 38.05 37.12
C ILE A 33 -18.07 39.40 37.39
N ARG A 34 -18.22 40.39 36.49
CA ARG A 34 -17.69 41.74 36.73
C ARG A 34 -18.34 42.42 37.93
N LEU A 35 -19.65 42.24 38.12
CA LEU A 35 -20.37 42.77 39.29
C LEU A 35 -19.89 42.12 40.59
N ILE A 36 -19.68 40.79 40.60
CA ILE A 36 -19.10 40.07 41.75
C ILE A 36 -17.70 40.61 42.04
N GLN A 37 -16.86 40.78 41.01
CA GLN A 37 -15.48 41.28 41.16
C GLN A 37 -15.39 42.72 41.67
N ALA A 38 -16.42 43.53 41.46
CA ALA A 38 -16.47 44.93 41.90
C ALA A 38 -16.93 45.07 43.37
N ASP A 39 -17.44 44.01 44.00
CA ASP A 39 -17.89 44.06 45.39
C ASP A 39 -16.70 44.03 46.38
N PRO A 40 -16.62 44.95 47.36
CA PRO A 40 -15.51 45.00 48.32
C PRO A 40 -15.32 43.71 49.12
N SER A 41 -16.41 43.02 49.47
CA SER A 41 -16.35 41.74 50.22
C SER A 41 -15.71 40.63 49.41
N TYR A 42 -15.79 40.70 48.08
CA TYR A 42 -15.12 39.77 47.18
C TYR A 42 -13.63 40.10 47.02
N VAL A 43 -13.27 41.39 46.96
CA VAL A 43 -11.87 41.85 46.81
C VAL A 43 -11.03 41.45 48.03
N ASP A 44 -11.52 41.67 49.24
CA ASP A 44 -10.80 41.37 50.49
C ASP A 44 -10.46 39.88 50.67
N ASP A 45 -11.37 38.98 50.27
CA ASP A 45 -11.16 37.52 50.38
C ASP A 45 -10.26 36.97 49.26
N VAL A 46 -10.31 37.52 48.04
CA VAL A 46 -9.42 37.12 46.94
C VAL A 46 -7.97 37.55 47.18
N PHE A 47 -7.73 38.68 47.85
CA PHE A 47 -6.37 39.06 48.25
C PHE A 47 -5.73 38.07 49.24
N ARG A 48 -6.54 37.29 49.98
CA ARG A 48 -6.06 36.26 50.91
C ARG A 48 -5.83 34.89 50.27
N ILE A 49 -6.31 34.65 49.04
CA ILE A 49 -6.22 33.36 48.35
C ILE A 49 -5.77 33.57 46.89
N SER A 50 -4.57 33.12 46.54
CA SER A 50 -3.96 33.28 45.19
C SER A 50 -4.63 32.46 44.05
N ARG A 51 -5.95 32.25 44.03
CA ARG A 51 -6.64 31.44 43.00
C ARG A 51 -7.88 32.05 42.33
N GLY A 52 -8.32 33.26 42.69
CA GLY A 52 -9.33 34.03 41.95
C GLY A 52 -10.73 33.39 41.82
N VAL A 53 -11.58 33.96 40.95
CA VAL A 53 -13.04 33.67 40.80
C VAL A 53 -13.35 32.18 40.58
N ARG A 54 -12.44 31.46 39.94
CA ARG A 54 -12.67 30.10 39.41
C ARG A 54 -12.97 29.08 40.50
N TYR A 55 -12.44 29.27 41.71
CA TYR A 55 -12.63 28.36 42.84
C TYR A 55 -13.99 28.53 43.53
N LEU A 56 -14.65 29.68 43.38
CA LEU A 56 -15.94 29.97 44.05
C LEU A 56 -17.14 29.40 43.31
N ILE A 57 -17.02 29.22 42.01
CA ILE A 57 -18.08 28.65 41.18
C ILE A 57 -18.19 27.13 41.42
N GLU A 58 -17.08 26.48 41.79
CA GLU A 58 -16.98 25.04 42.08
C GLU A 58 -17.20 24.69 43.56
N ALA A 59 -17.20 25.67 44.47
CA ALA A 59 -17.32 25.45 45.91
C ALA A 59 -18.78 25.26 46.35
N ASP A 60 -19.02 24.21 47.13
CA ASP A 60 -20.32 23.89 47.74
C ASP A 60 -20.73 24.98 48.74
N PRO A 61 -21.88 25.67 48.55
CA PRO A 61 -22.34 26.73 49.46
C PRO A 61 -22.63 26.22 50.88
N VAL A 62 -22.76 24.91 51.09
CA VAL A 62 -23.07 24.31 52.40
C VAL A 62 -21.82 24.21 53.30
N ALA A 63 -20.61 24.35 52.76
CA ALA A 63 -19.38 24.13 53.53
C ALA A 63 -18.97 25.29 54.47
N GLY A 64 -19.75 26.38 54.55
CA GLY A 64 -19.66 27.38 55.63
C GLY A 64 -18.31 28.10 55.80
N ARG A 65 -17.48 28.21 54.75
CA ARG A 65 -16.10 28.71 54.86
C ARG A 65 -15.87 30.18 54.45
N PHE A 66 -16.88 30.90 53.97
CA PHE A 66 -16.75 32.31 53.56
C PHE A 66 -18.00 33.13 53.90
N GLN A 67 -17.84 34.35 54.42
CA GLN A 67 -18.95 35.26 54.75
C GLN A 67 -19.10 36.33 53.66
N TYR A 68 -19.62 35.95 52.49
CA TYR A 68 -19.99 36.92 51.46
C TYR A 68 -21.27 37.67 51.84
N THR A 69 -21.45 38.88 51.31
CA THR A 69 -22.74 39.55 51.41
C THR A 69 -23.82 38.72 50.72
N GLU A 70 -25.05 38.79 51.24
CA GLU A 70 -26.21 38.11 50.66
C GLU A 70 -26.38 38.45 49.16
N SER A 71 -26.03 39.67 48.77
CA SER A 71 -26.06 40.12 47.38
C SER A 71 -25.07 39.37 46.47
N VAL A 72 -23.83 39.14 46.94
CA VAL A 72 -22.82 38.39 46.19
C VAL A 72 -23.18 36.91 46.10
N ASN A 73 -23.71 36.32 47.18
CA ASN A 73 -24.23 34.94 47.15
C ASN A 73 -25.33 34.76 46.09
N GLN A 74 -26.27 35.72 46.01
CA GLN A 74 -27.31 35.69 44.97
C GLN A 74 -26.75 35.83 43.55
N LEU A 75 -25.70 36.63 43.35
CA LEU A 75 -25.03 36.74 42.04
C LEU A 75 -24.29 35.45 41.67
N ILE A 76 -23.62 34.80 42.63
CA ILE A 76 -22.93 33.51 42.40
C ILE A 76 -23.94 32.43 42.00
N VAL A 77 -25.07 32.33 42.70
CA VAL A 77 -26.15 31.39 42.34
C VAL A 77 -26.67 31.66 40.93
N LYS A 78 -26.81 32.93 40.52
CA LYS A 78 -27.19 33.30 39.15
C LYS A 78 -26.13 32.86 38.12
N VAL A 79 -24.85 33.05 38.41
CA VAL A 79 -23.75 32.59 37.54
C VAL A 79 -23.77 31.07 37.39
N GLN A 80 -23.90 30.32 38.49
CA GLN A 80 -24.00 28.85 38.47
C GLN A 80 -25.19 28.38 37.64
N ARG A 81 -26.34 29.05 37.75
CA ARG A 81 -27.53 28.74 36.93
C ARG A 81 -27.28 28.98 35.43
N ILE A 82 -26.58 30.07 35.08
CA ILE A 82 -26.19 30.34 33.69
C ILE A 82 -25.21 29.29 33.17
N GLU A 83 -24.23 28.88 33.97
CA GLU A 83 -23.27 27.84 33.57
C GLU A 83 -23.93 26.49 33.35
N ALA A 84 -24.84 26.09 34.24
CA ALA A 84 -25.67 24.90 34.03
C ALA A 84 -26.51 24.99 32.75
N SER A 85 -27.02 26.18 32.40
CA SER A 85 -27.78 26.39 31.16
C SER A 85 -26.88 26.32 29.93
N LEU A 86 -25.67 26.89 29.97
CA LEU A 86 -24.69 26.79 28.88
C LEU A 86 -24.22 25.35 28.67
N ALA A 87 -24.01 24.59 29.74
CA ALA A 87 -23.67 23.17 29.67
C ALA A 87 -24.78 22.36 28.97
N ARG A 88 -26.04 22.59 29.35
CA ARG A 88 -27.21 21.97 28.70
C ARG A 88 -27.33 22.35 27.23
N ILE A 89 -27.10 23.62 26.87
CA ILE A 89 -27.11 24.06 25.46
C ILE A 89 -26.02 23.34 24.67
N LYS A 90 -24.80 23.22 25.21
CA LYS A 90 -23.68 22.52 24.57
C LYS A 90 -23.99 21.04 24.37
N GLU A 91 -24.50 20.38 25.38
CA GLU A 91 -24.94 18.98 25.32
C GLU A 91 -26.01 18.81 24.24
N LYS A 92 -27.07 19.63 24.29
CA LYS A 92 -28.17 19.56 23.32
C LYS A 92 -27.73 19.84 21.90
N THR A 93 -26.83 20.80 21.71
CA THR A 93 -26.24 21.12 20.40
C THR A 93 -25.45 19.91 19.87
N THR A 94 -24.70 19.21 20.73
CA THR A 94 -23.95 18.01 20.33
C THR A 94 -24.89 16.88 19.93
N GLU A 95 -25.95 16.61 20.70
CA GLU A 95 -26.99 15.65 20.34
C GLU A 95 -27.60 15.95 18.97
N LEU A 96 -27.95 17.21 18.72
CA LEU A 96 -28.56 17.64 17.46
C LEU A 96 -27.59 17.54 16.27
N HIS A 97 -26.29 17.78 16.47
CA HIS A 97 -25.28 17.56 15.43
C HIS A 97 -25.11 16.08 15.09
N LEU A 98 -25.19 15.19 16.08
CA LEU A 98 -25.15 13.74 15.84
C LEU A 98 -26.34 13.26 15.00
N LEU A 99 -27.47 13.97 15.04
CA LEU A 99 -28.63 13.70 14.20
C LEU A 99 -28.41 14.09 12.73
N ILE A 100 -27.41 14.93 12.39
CA ILE A 100 -27.04 15.26 11.01
C ILE A 100 -25.75 14.49 10.66
N PRO A 101 -25.82 13.34 9.97
CA PRO A 101 -24.62 12.57 9.65
C PRO A 101 -23.67 13.42 8.80
N PRO A 102 -22.42 13.68 9.24
CA PRO A 102 -21.49 14.57 8.54
C PRO A 102 -21.27 14.22 7.07
N ILE A 103 -21.31 12.92 6.75
CA ILE A 103 -21.09 12.40 5.40
C ILE A 103 -22.26 12.69 4.44
N GLU A 104 -23.46 12.94 4.96
CA GLU A 104 -24.61 13.33 4.15
C GLU A 104 -24.55 14.81 3.72
N CYS A 105 -23.60 15.60 4.20
CA CYS A 105 -23.34 16.97 3.78
C CYS A 105 -22.23 17.10 2.73
N LEU A 106 -21.47 16.02 2.44
CA LEU A 106 -20.45 16.07 1.38
C LEU A 106 -21.10 16.27 0.01
N PRO A 107 -20.52 17.10 -0.89
CA PRO A 107 -20.91 17.15 -2.30
C PRO A 107 -20.79 15.79 -3.01
N ALA A 108 -21.52 15.62 -4.12
CA ALA A 108 -21.54 14.35 -4.85
C ALA A 108 -20.16 14.00 -5.43
N GLU A 109 -19.40 15.01 -5.84
CA GLU A 109 -18.06 14.92 -6.40
C GLU A 109 -17.08 14.33 -5.39
N LEU A 110 -17.17 14.76 -4.12
CA LEU A 110 -16.34 14.20 -3.05
C LEU A 110 -16.74 12.76 -2.73
N LEU A 111 -18.03 12.43 -2.78
CA LEU A 111 -18.48 11.04 -2.64
C LEU A 111 -17.95 10.15 -3.77
N VAL A 112 -17.93 10.64 -5.01
CA VAL A 112 -17.34 9.92 -6.15
C VAL A 112 -15.87 9.62 -5.91
N LEU A 113 -15.08 10.61 -5.49
CA LEU A 113 -13.65 10.41 -5.20
C LEU A 113 -13.43 9.39 -4.07
N ILE A 114 -14.23 9.47 -3.01
CA ILE A 114 -14.19 8.49 -1.91
C ILE A 114 -14.53 7.08 -2.42
N PHE A 115 -15.58 6.94 -3.24
CA PHE A 115 -15.98 5.65 -3.77
C PHE A 115 -14.93 5.08 -4.72
N GLN A 116 -14.33 5.90 -5.58
CA GLN A 116 -13.26 5.48 -6.47
C GLN A 116 -12.03 5.01 -5.67
N ALA A 117 -11.63 5.74 -4.63
CA ALA A 117 -10.54 5.32 -3.75
C ALA A 117 -10.85 3.98 -3.05
N GLY A 118 -12.08 3.77 -2.60
CA GLY A 118 -12.52 2.50 -2.03
C GLY A 118 -12.52 1.34 -3.03
N SER A 119 -12.87 1.58 -4.30
CA SER A 119 -12.82 0.57 -5.37
C SER A 119 -11.41 0.14 -5.78
N LEU A 120 -10.38 0.89 -5.40
CA LEU A 120 -8.98 0.51 -5.60
C LEU A 120 -8.47 -0.45 -4.53
N SER A 121 -9.16 -0.55 -3.39
CA SER A 121 -8.78 -1.48 -2.32
C SER A 121 -9.15 -2.91 -2.70
N GLU A 122 -8.37 -3.86 -2.21
CA GLU A 122 -8.70 -5.28 -2.42
C GLU A 122 -10.10 -5.59 -1.87
N PRO A 123 -10.87 -6.43 -2.59
CA PRO A 123 -12.23 -6.73 -2.21
C PRO A 123 -12.28 -7.51 -0.89
N LYS A 124 -12.57 -6.80 0.21
CA LYS A 124 -12.81 -7.39 1.53
C LYS A 124 -14.26 -7.88 1.58
N GLY A 125 -14.46 -9.17 1.31
CA GLY A 125 -15.74 -9.86 1.45
C GLY A 125 -16.49 -10.15 0.14
N LEU A 126 -17.70 -10.72 0.31
CA LEU A 126 -18.50 -11.32 -0.78
C LEU A 126 -19.13 -10.30 -1.74
N HIS A 127 -19.36 -9.08 -1.29
CA HIS A 127 -20.06 -8.07 -2.07
C HIS A 127 -19.11 -7.10 -2.76
N PRO A 128 -19.31 -6.79 -4.06
CA PRO A 128 -18.49 -5.81 -4.75
C PRO A 128 -18.62 -4.44 -4.09
N PHE A 129 -17.52 -3.71 -3.95
CA PHE A 129 -17.53 -2.38 -3.31
C PHE A 129 -18.60 -1.44 -3.90
N PRO A 130 -18.82 -1.37 -5.23
CA PRO A 130 -19.89 -0.53 -5.80
C PRO A 130 -21.29 -0.89 -5.30
N MET A 131 -21.54 -2.17 -5.02
CA MET A 131 -22.81 -2.64 -4.46
C MET A 131 -22.93 -2.26 -2.98
N ILE A 132 -21.84 -2.35 -2.22
CA ILE A 132 -21.81 -1.99 -0.80
C ILE A 132 -22.15 -0.50 -0.64
N VAL A 133 -21.46 0.39 -1.37
CA VAL A 133 -21.74 1.83 -1.29
C VAL A 133 -23.14 2.17 -1.80
N SER A 134 -23.62 1.46 -2.82
CA SER A 134 -24.99 1.61 -3.32
C SER A 134 -26.05 1.15 -2.31
N ALA A 135 -25.70 0.34 -1.30
CA ALA A 135 -26.62 -0.14 -0.28
C ALA A 135 -26.77 0.81 0.93
N VAL A 136 -25.85 1.76 1.11
CA VAL A 136 -25.80 2.63 2.30
C VAL A 136 -27.01 3.56 2.40
N SER A 137 -27.32 4.29 1.33
CA SER A 137 -28.43 5.26 1.31
C SER A 137 -28.96 5.47 -0.10
N ARG A 138 -30.16 6.07 -0.23
CA ARG A 138 -30.72 6.46 -1.53
C ARG A 138 -29.81 7.43 -2.28
N ARG A 139 -29.19 8.36 -1.56
CA ARG A 139 -28.25 9.35 -2.13
C ARG A 139 -27.00 8.66 -2.67
N TRP A 140 -26.40 7.75 -1.90
CA TRP A 140 -25.21 7.03 -2.31
C TRP A 140 -25.48 6.11 -3.49
N ARG A 141 -26.64 5.45 -3.51
CA ARG A 141 -27.09 4.67 -4.66
C ARG A 141 -27.17 5.52 -5.93
N ALA A 142 -27.79 6.70 -5.86
CA ALA A 142 -27.90 7.59 -7.01
C ALA A 142 -26.52 8.03 -7.52
N VAL A 143 -25.60 8.40 -6.61
CA VAL A 143 -24.22 8.77 -6.96
C VAL A 143 -23.47 7.58 -7.59
N ALA A 144 -23.53 6.40 -6.97
CA ALA A 144 -22.85 5.21 -7.47
C ALA A 144 -23.38 4.76 -8.85
N MET A 145 -24.69 4.75 -9.06
CA MET A 145 -25.31 4.40 -10.36
C MET A 145 -25.03 5.42 -11.46
N SER A 146 -24.84 6.70 -11.11
CA SER A 146 -24.49 7.77 -12.06
C SER A 146 -22.99 7.88 -12.33
N THR A 147 -22.16 7.01 -11.73
CA THR A 147 -20.69 7.04 -11.85
C THR A 147 -20.18 5.77 -12.54
N PRO A 148 -20.11 5.73 -13.89
CA PRO A 148 -19.72 4.51 -14.62
C PRO A 148 -18.35 3.96 -14.28
N THR A 149 -17.37 4.84 -14.00
CA THR A 149 -16.01 4.45 -13.62
C THR A 149 -15.95 3.62 -12.34
N LEU A 150 -16.99 3.65 -11.51
CA LEU A 150 -17.07 2.83 -10.31
C LEU A 150 -17.28 1.34 -10.63
N TRP A 151 -17.81 1.04 -11.82
CA TRP A 151 -18.24 -0.30 -12.25
C TRP A 151 -17.29 -0.94 -13.27
N THR A 152 -16.10 -0.34 -13.52
CA THR A 152 -15.14 -0.83 -14.53
C THR A 152 -14.20 -1.93 -14.02
N ASN A 153 -14.08 -2.09 -12.69
CA ASN A 153 -13.25 -3.15 -12.09
C ASN A 153 -14.13 -4.34 -11.70
N LEU A 154 -14.14 -5.37 -12.56
CA LEU A 154 -14.94 -6.58 -12.40
C LEU A 154 -14.09 -7.67 -11.75
N TYR A 155 -14.25 -7.83 -10.44
CA TYR A 155 -13.72 -8.99 -9.72
C TYR A 155 -14.78 -10.09 -9.62
N ILE A 156 -14.55 -11.21 -10.30
CA ILE A 156 -15.50 -12.30 -10.54
C ILE A 156 -15.02 -13.54 -9.81
N THR A 157 -15.87 -14.08 -8.93
CA THR A 157 -15.63 -15.34 -8.21
C THR A 157 -16.92 -16.15 -8.13
N PRO A 158 -16.85 -17.49 -7.94
CA PRO A 158 -18.02 -18.35 -7.82
C PRO A 158 -18.99 -17.96 -6.68
N VAL A 159 -18.47 -17.33 -5.62
CA VAL A 159 -19.26 -16.89 -4.45
C VAL A 159 -19.97 -15.54 -4.62
N ARG A 160 -19.75 -14.85 -5.75
CA ARG A 160 -20.32 -13.51 -6.00
C ARG A 160 -21.80 -13.59 -6.41
N PRO A 161 -22.56 -12.49 -6.23
CA PRO A 161 -23.94 -12.42 -6.67
C PRO A 161 -24.09 -12.74 -8.17
N ARG A 162 -25.04 -13.61 -8.53
CA ARG A 162 -25.26 -14.06 -9.93
C ARG A 162 -25.45 -12.92 -10.94
N LYS A 163 -26.02 -11.78 -10.51
CA LYS A 163 -26.28 -10.61 -11.35
C LYS A 163 -25.14 -9.58 -11.36
N TRP A 164 -24.00 -9.88 -10.75
CA TRP A 164 -22.87 -8.93 -10.67
C TRP A 164 -22.32 -8.56 -12.04
N ILE A 165 -22.00 -9.55 -12.89
CA ILE A 165 -21.39 -9.30 -14.19
C ILE A 165 -22.33 -8.47 -15.08
N PRO A 166 -23.60 -8.83 -15.30
CA PRO A 166 -24.49 -8.05 -16.15
C PRO A 166 -24.67 -6.62 -15.64
N LEU A 167 -24.83 -6.44 -14.32
CA LEU A 167 -25.01 -5.12 -13.72
C LEU A 167 -23.76 -4.24 -13.88
N ALA A 168 -22.56 -4.79 -13.69
CA ALA A 168 -21.32 -4.04 -13.85
C ALA A 168 -21.09 -3.65 -15.31
N LEU A 169 -21.38 -4.54 -16.26
CA LEU A 169 -21.27 -4.26 -17.69
C LEU A 169 -22.26 -3.17 -18.12
N GLU A 170 -23.51 -3.23 -17.65
CA GLU A 170 -24.52 -2.19 -17.91
C GLU A 170 -24.08 -0.82 -17.36
N LEU A 171 -23.66 -0.77 -16.10
CA LEU A 171 -23.34 0.49 -15.42
C LEU A 171 -21.99 1.07 -15.80
N SER A 172 -21.04 0.27 -16.27
CA SER A 172 -19.75 0.75 -16.81
C SER A 172 -19.90 1.44 -18.19
N ARG A 173 -21.03 1.25 -18.87
CA ARG A 173 -21.35 1.87 -20.17
C ARG A 173 -20.30 1.59 -21.23
N GLY A 174 -19.63 2.60 -21.79
CA GLY A 174 -18.58 2.45 -22.80
C GLY A 174 -17.16 2.50 -22.24
N HIS A 175 -16.97 2.47 -20.92
CA HIS A 175 -15.64 2.60 -20.33
C HIS A 175 -14.82 1.31 -20.47
N LEU A 176 -13.49 1.46 -20.50
CA LEU A 176 -12.58 0.33 -20.47
C LEU A 176 -12.70 -0.46 -19.17
N LEU A 177 -12.50 -1.77 -19.25
CA LEU A 177 -12.74 -2.74 -18.18
C LEU A 177 -11.42 -3.35 -17.69
N ASP A 178 -11.30 -3.51 -16.37
CA ASP A 178 -10.32 -4.40 -15.76
C ASP A 178 -11.08 -5.59 -15.17
N ILE A 179 -10.79 -6.77 -15.70
CA ILE A 179 -11.53 -7.99 -15.35
C ILE A 179 -10.57 -8.95 -14.66
N THR A 180 -10.95 -9.41 -13.48
CA THR A 180 -10.25 -10.44 -12.72
C THR A 180 -11.20 -11.59 -12.47
N VAL A 181 -10.91 -12.76 -13.04
CA VAL A 181 -11.59 -14.02 -12.76
C VAL A 181 -10.75 -14.79 -11.75
N ASP A 182 -11.22 -14.86 -10.52
CA ASP A 182 -10.57 -15.63 -9.45
C ASP A 182 -11.35 -16.93 -9.18
N ALA A 183 -10.83 -18.00 -9.77
CA ALA A 183 -11.29 -19.37 -9.66
C ALA A 183 -10.40 -20.21 -8.72
N ARG A 184 -9.71 -19.55 -7.77
CA ARG A 184 -8.99 -20.21 -6.67
C ARG A 184 -9.98 -20.65 -5.59
N ILE A 185 -10.72 -21.71 -5.90
CA ILE A 185 -11.70 -22.35 -5.02
C ILE A 185 -11.34 -23.82 -4.78
N ASP A 186 -11.68 -24.31 -3.59
CA ASP A 186 -11.32 -25.66 -3.13
C ASP A 186 -11.88 -26.77 -4.04
N PHE A 187 -13.05 -26.54 -4.62
CA PHE A 187 -13.67 -27.48 -5.56
C PHE A 187 -13.42 -27.07 -7.01
N SER A 188 -13.31 -28.06 -7.89
CA SER A 188 -13.15 -27.84 -9.32
C SER A 188 -14.45 -27.28 -9.92
N PRO A 189 -14.46 -26.07 -10.53
CA PRO A 189 -15.66 -25.53 -11.16
C PRO A 189 -15.99 -26.33 -12.44
N SER A 190 -17.27 -26.57 -12.69
CA SER A 190 -17.68 -27.29 -13.91
C SER A 190 -17.37 -26.48 -15.17
N SER A 191 -17.08 -27.17 -16.27
CA SER A 191 -16.79 -26.53 -17.57
C SER A 191 -17.93 -25.60 -18.02
N ALA A 192 -19.19 -25.99 -17.76
CA ALA A 192 -20.36 -25.17 -18.06
C ALA A 192 -20.36 -23.84 -17.28
N THR A 193 -19.91 -23.85 -16.03
CA THR A 193 -19.82 -22.65 -15.19
C THR A 193 -18.78 -21.68 -15.75
N VAL A 194 -17.59 -22.18 -16.11
CA VAL A 194 -16.51 -21.37 -16.70
C VAL A 194 -16.97 -20.77 -18.04
N LYS A 195 -17.56 -21.58 -18.92
CA LYS A 195 -18.09 -21.11 -20.22
C LYS A 195 -19.20 -20.08 -20.06
N THR A 196 -20.11 -20.26 -19.10
CA THR A 196 -21.18 -19.27 -18.79
C THR A 196 -20.62 -17.95 -18.29
N CYS A 197 -19.53 -17.98 -17.52
CA CYS A 197 -18.83 -16.77 -17.10
C CYS A 197 -18.20 -16.06 -18.31
N MET A 198 -17.44 -16.78 -19.13
CA MET A 198 -16.79 -16.23 -20.32
C MET A 198 -17.81 -15.65 -21.32
N ALA A 199 -18.94 -16.33 -21.53
CA ALA A 199 -20.01 -15.86 -22.42
C ALA A 199 -20.58 -14.49 -22.03
N GLN A 200 -20.50 -14.09 -20.75
CA GLN A 200 -20.97 -12.77 -20.30
C GLN A 200 -19.95 -11.66 -20.56
N ILE A 201 -18.64 -11.95 -20.44
CA ILE A 201 -17.59 -10.92 -20.53
C ILE A 201 -16.93 -10.83 -21.91
N LYS A 202 -16.91 -11.93 -22.67
CA LYS A 202 -16.31 -12.03 -24.01
C LYS A 202 -16.91 -11.06 -25.04
N PRO A 203 -18.22 -10.75 -25.03
CA PRO A 203 -18.78 -9.73 -25.95
C PRO A 203 -18.14 -8.35 -25.80
N GLU A 204 -17.54 -8.05 -24.64
CA GLU A 204 -16.95 -6.76 -24.31
C GLU A 204 -15.44 -6.69 -24.58
N LEU A 205 -14.85 -7.64 -25.32
CA LEU A 205 -13.40 -7.73 -25.58
C LEU A 205 -12.76 -6.41 -26.05
N HIS A 206 -13.47 -5.64 -26.88
CA HIS A 206 -13.04 -4.33 -27.38
C HIS A 206 -12.87 -3.26 -26.30
N ARG A 207 -13.36 -3.51 -25.08
CA ARG A 207 -13.22 -2.63 -23.91
C ARG A 207 -12.25 -3.18 -22.88
N TRP A 208 -11.73 -4.40 -23.04
CA TRP A 208 -10.82 -4.97 -22.06
C TRP A 208 -9.52 -4.20 -22.05
N ARG A 209 -9.18 -3.57 -20.93
CA ARG A 209 -7.88 -2.96 -20.68
C ARG A 209 -6.96 -3.92 -19.93
N SER A 210 -7.50 -4.68 -19.00
CA SER A 210 -6.75 -5.66 -18.21
C SER A 210 -7.58 -6.92 -18.06
N PHE A 211 -6.95 -8.08 -18.23
CA PHE A 211 -7.55 -9.38 -17.95
C PHE A 211 -6.63 -10.20 -17.06
N ALA A 212 -7.17 -10.71 -15.95
CA ALA A 212 -6.48 -11.59 -15.02
C ALA A 212 -7.31 -12.85 -14.78
N LEU A 213 -6.68 -14.02 -14.92
CA LEU A 213 -7.24 -15.31 -14.54
C LEU A 213 -6.35 -15.97 -13.49
N MET A 214 -6.93 -16.31 -12.34
CA MET A 214 -6.27 -17.06 -11.27
C MET A 214 -7.09 -18.32 -11.01
N ALA A 215 -6.47 -19.50 -11.04
CA ALA A 215 -7.18 -20.76 -10.82
C ALA A 215 -6.30 -21.78 -10.07
N HIS A 216 -6.93 -22.66 -9.30
CA HIS A 216 -6.27 -23.85 -8.76
C HIS A 216 -6.25 -25.02 -9.77
N HIS A 217 -7.23 -25.06 -10.67
CA HIS A 217 -7.51 -26.22 -11.50
C HIS A 217 -7.11 -25.98 -12.96
N ARG A 218 -6.29 -26.86 -13.53
CA ARG A 218 -5.74 -26.75 -14.88
C ARG A 218 -6.80 -26.65 -15.99
N HIS A 219 -7.93 -27.35 -15.86
CA HIS A 219 -8.98 -27.33 -16.89
C HIS A 219 -9.61 -25.95 -17.06
N VAL A 220 -9.66 -25.12 -16.00
CA VAL A 220 -10.18 -23.74 -16.08
C VAL A 220 -9.30 -22.90 -17.02
N MET A 221 -7.97 -23.03 -16.88
CA MET A 221 -7.00 -22.35 -17.74
C MET A 221 -7.16 -22.77 -19.20
N LEU A 222 -7.35 -24.07 -19.45
CA LEU A 222 -7.52 -24.60 -20.80
C LEU A 222 -8.81 -24.09 -21.46
N ILE A 223 -9.94 -24.11 -20.73
CA ILE A 223 -11.23 -23.63 -21.25
C ILE A 223 -11.15 -22.13 -21.56
N VAL A 224 -10.59 -21.32 -20.67
CA VAL A 224 -10.44 -19.88 -20.93
C VAL A 224 -9.45 -19.63 -22.06
N GLY A 225 -8.36 -20.39 -22.14
CA GLY A 225 -7.43 -20.34 -23.26
C GLY A 225 -8.10 -20.64 -24.61
N GLU A 226 -8.97 -21.66 -24.66
CA GLU A 226 -9.77 -22.00 -25.84
C GLU A 226 -10.73 -20.86 -26.22
N GLU A 227 -11.44 -20.28 -25.24
CA GLU A 227 -12.35 -19.16 -25.47
C GLU A 227 -11.65 -17.89 -25.99
N LEU A 228 -10.36 -17.73 -25.67
CA LEU A 228 -9.53 -16.59 -26.06
C LEU A 228 -8.57 -16.90 -27.22
N ALA A 229 -8.61 -18.11 -27.79
CA ALA A 229 -7.63 -18.54 -28.78
C ALA A 229 -7.72 -17.69 -30.06
N ASP A 230 -8.93 -17.51 -30.57
CA ASP A 230 -9.23 -16.98 -31.89
C ASP A 230 -10.14 -15.75 -31.77
N VAL A 231 -9.66 -14.73 -31.05
CA VAL A 231 -10.36 -13.45 -30.83
C VAL A 231 -9.41 -12.27 -30.85
N SER A 232 -9.94 -11.08 -31.15
CA SER A 232 -9.20 -9.81 -31.07
C SER A 232 -9.50 -9.05 -29.77
N ALA A 233 -8.48 -8.51 -29.13
CA ALA A 233 -8.57 -7.69 -27.92
C ALA A 233 -7.76 -6.39 -28.08
N PRO A 234 -8.25 -5.43 -28.90
CA PRO A 234 -7.45 -4.31 -29.39
C PRO A 234 -7.00 -3.32 -28.31
N THR A 235 -7.74 -3.23 -27.20
CA THR A 235 -7.45 -2.31 -26.07
C THR A 235 -6.72 -2.98 -24.91
N LEU A 236 -6.45 -4.29 -25.00
CA LEU A 236 -5.88 -5.06 -23.89
C LEU A 236 -4.43 -4.65 -23.67
N GLN A 237 -4.14 -4.11 -22.49
CA GLN A 237 -2.81 -3.63 -22.11
C GLN A 237 -2.10 -4.59 -21.16
N ARG A 238 -2.86 -5.30 -20.32
CA ARG A 238 -2.33 -6.17 -19.25
C ARG A 238 -3.00 -7.52 -19.29
N LEU A 239 -2.20 -8.58 -19.33
CA LEU A 239 -2.66 -9.96 -19.28
C LEU A 239 -1.97 -10.70 -18.13
N ARG A 240 -2.76 -11.31 -17.24
CA ARG A 240 -2.25 -12.17 -16.17
C ARG A 240 -2.93 -13.53 -16.21
N LEU A 241 -2.16 -14.60 -16.26
CA LEU A 241 -2.65 -15.97 -16.12
C LEU A 241 -1.85 -16.65 -15.01
N SER A 242 -2.52 -17.19 -13.99
CA SER A 242 -1.85 -17.75 -12.81
C SER A 242 -2.51 -19.05 -12.35
N LEU A 243 -1.82 -20.17 -12.55
CA LEU A 243 -2.22 -21.48 -12.03
C LEU A 243 -1.55 -21.69 -10.66
N ALA A 244 -2.33 -21.57 -9.59
CA ALA A 244 -1.87 -21.78 -8.22
C ALA A 244 -2.19 -23.22 -7.79
N GLY A 245 -1.35 -24.22 -8.07
CA GLY A 245 -1.62 -25.61 -7.65
C GLY A 245 -0.89 -25.99 -6.36
N THR A 246 -1.62 -26.50 -5.35
CA THR A 246 -1.08 -27.14 -4.12
C THR A 246 -1.43 -28.62 -4.04
N ASP A 247 -2.12 -29.15 -5.04
CA ASP A 247 -2.49 -30.54 -5.10
C ASP A 247 -1.28 -31.37 -5.54
N GLY A 248 -0.88 -32.35 -4.71
CA GLY A 248 0.17 -33.34 -5.00
C GLY A 248 -0.14 -34.26 -6.19
N THR A 249 -0.98 -33.81 -7.12
CA THR A 249 -1.48 -34.46 -8.33
C THR A 249 -0.63 -34.13 -9.57
N GLY A 250 0.38 -33.27 -9.46
CA GLY A 250 1.28 -32.94 -10.57
C GLY A 250 0.78 -31.85 -11.53
N ASN A 251 -0.22 -31.04 -11.11
CA ASN A 251 -0.69 -29.85 -11.85
C ASN A 251 0.28 -28.66 -11.72
N LEU A 252 1.54 -28.88 -12.04
CA LEU A 252 2.60 -27.90 -11.85
C LEU A 252 2.52 -26.78 -12.90
N GLU A 253 2.22 -27.09 -14.17
CA GLU A 253 2.17 -26.11 -15.25
C GLU A 253 1.05 -26.41 -16.24
N VAL A 254 0.56 -25.39 -16.96
CA VAL A 254 -0.36 -25.54 -18.09
C VAL A 254 0.17 -24.89 -19.36
N TYR A 255 0.06 -25.60 -20.49
CA TYR A 255 0.38 -25.04 -21.81
C TYR A 255 -0.88 -24.56 -22.51
N ILE A 256 -0.90 -23.29 -22.93
CA ILE A 256 -1.98 -22.68 -23.69
C ILE A 256 -1.47 -22.40 -25.12
N PRO A 257 -1.99 -23.10 -26.14
CA PRO A 257 -1.39 -23.10 -27.48
C PRO A 257 -1.63 -21.81 -28.27
N ARG A 258 -2.68 -21.06 -27.98
CA ARG A 258 -3.05 -19.81 -28.66
C ARG A 258 -3.74 -18.86 -27.69
N LEU A 259 -3.46 -17.58 -27.84
CA LEU A 259 -4.11 -16.48 -27.11
C LEU A 259 -4.19 -15.29 -28.05
N PHE A 260 -5.39 -14.74 -28.23
CA PHE A 260 -5.66 -13.55 -29.01
C PHE A 260 -5.03 -13.59 -30.42
N SER A 261 -5.20 -14.70 -31.15
CA SER A 261 -4.57 -14.90 -32.46
C SER A 261 -5.01 -13.89 -33.52
N GLU A 262 -6.18 -13.24 -33.33
CA GLU A 262 -6.67 -12.15 -34.20
C GLU A 262 -6.17 -10.76 -33.75
N GLY A 263 -5.32 -10.68 -32.74
CA GLY A 263 -4.55 -9.49 -32.37
C GLY A 263 -4.88 -8.90 -31.00
N ALA A 264 -3.83 -8.43 -30.31
CA ALA A 264 -3.91 -7.61 -29.10
C ALA A 264 -2.76 -6.58 -29.08
N GLN A 265 -2.80 -5.65 -30.04
CA GLN A 265 -1.72 -4.70 -30.33
C GLN A 265 -1.37 -3.72 -29.20
N ALA A 266 -2.30 -3.49 -28.25
CA ALA A 266 -2.06 -2.62 -27.09
C ALA A 266 -1.37 -3.34 -25.93
N LEU A 267 -1.09 -4.66 -26.06
CA LEU A 267 -0.57 -5.48 -24.98
C LEU A 267 0.87 -5.08 -24.66
N THR A 268 1.09 -4.61 -23.44
CA THR A 268 2.38 -4.06 -23.00
C THR A 268 2.92 -4.74 -21.75
N SER A 269 2.09 -5.52 -21.04
CA SER A 269 2.46 -6.18 -19.80
C SER A 269 1.84 -7.56 -19.72
N VAL A 270 2.67 -8.57 -19.46
CA VAL A 270 2.20 -9.94 -19.22
C VAL A 270 2.78 -10.49 -17.92
N ARG A 271 1.94 -11.24 -17.20
CA ARG A 271 2.35 -12.06 -16.06
C ARG A 271 1.84 -13.48 -16.22
N PHE A 272 2.74 -14.43 -16.39
CA PHE A 272 2.40 -15.86 -16.43
C PHE A 272 3.04 -16.58 -15.26
N ASP A 273 2.20 -17.29 -14.52
CA ASP A 273 2.57 -18.02 -13.32
C ASP A 273 2.10 -19.46 -13.47
N SER A 274 3.05 -20.38 -13.65
CA SER A 274 2.77 -21.79 -13.99
C SER A 274 1.95 -21.94 -15.30
N VAL A 275 2.20 -21.04 -16.27
CA VAL A 275 1.53 -21.02 -17.59
C VAL A 275 2.56 -20.83 -18.71
N ALA A 276 2.63 -21.80 -19.63
CA ALA A 276 3.45 -21.77 -20.82
C ALA A 276 2.64 -21.45 -22.08
N VAL A 277 3.24 -20.74 -23.02
CA VAL A 277 2.62 -20.28 -24.28
C VAL A 277 3.65 -20.31 -25.43
N PRO A 278 3.26 -20.17 -26.70
CA PRO A 278 4.20 -20.00 -27.81
C PRO A 278 4.87 -18.61 -27.80
N TRP A 279 6.03 -18.55 -27.15
CA TRP A 279 6.74 -17.34 -26.72
C TRP A 279 7.34 -16.39 -27.79
N ARG A 280 6.95 -16.46 -29.07
CA ARG A 280 7.53 -15.60 -30.14
C ARG A 280 6.51 -15.13 -31.17
N ARG A 281 5.24 -15.20 -30.81
CA ARG A 281 4.13 -14.87 -31.71
C ARG A 281 3.38 -13.70 -31.13
N GLU A 282 2.74 -12.95 -32.01
CA GLU A 282 1.72 -12.00 -31.58
C GLU A 282 0.69 -12.72 -30.68
N PRO A 283 0.23 -12.08 -29.59
CA PRO A 283 0.48 -10.68 -29.21
C PRO A 283 1.66 -10.45 -28.26
N LEU A 284 2.53 -11.44 -28.01
CA LEU A 284 3.58 -11.39 -26.98
C LEU A 284 4.88 -10.71 -27.46
N VAL A 285 4.74 -9.60 -28.17
CA VAL A 285 5.84 -8.83 -28.75
C VAL A 285 5.73 -7.36 -28.32
N GLY A 286 6.83 -6.62 -28.30
CA GLY A 286 6.84 -5.20 -27.94
C GLY A 286 6.54 -4.90 -26.47
N LEU A 287 6.71 -5.87 -25.57
CA LEU A 287 6.34 -5.75 -24.17
C LEU A 287 7.23 -4.74 -23.41
N SER A 288 6.62 -4.04 -22.45
CA SER A 288 7.29 -3.16 -21.49
C SER A 288 7.54 -3.82 -20.14
N THR A 289 6.72 -4.83 -19.80
CA THR A 289 6.80 -5.62 -18.57
C THR A 289 6.61 -7.09 -18.88
N LEU A 290 7.56 -7.92 -18.43
CA LEU A 290 7.53 -9.37 -18.54
C LEU A 290 7.71 -9.97 -17.15
N ASP A 291 6.71 -10.70 -16.68
CA ASP A 291 6.71 -11.38 -15.38
C ASP A 291 6.47 -12.88 -15.57
N LEU A 292 7.52 -13.67 -15.39
CA LEU A 292 7.50 -15.12 -15.53
C LEU A 292 7.72 -15.76 -14.17
N ARG A 293 6.78 -16.62 -13.76
CA ARG A 293 6.85 -17.30 -12.48
C ARG A 293 6.60 -18.79 -12.67
N TRP A 294 7.42 -19.61 -12.02
CA TRP A 294 7.21 -21.06 -11.93
C TRP A 294 6.93 -21.72 -13.29
N LEU A 295 7.75 -21.43 -14.30
CA LEU A 295 7.79 -22.19 -15.56
C LEU A 295 8.52 -23.51 -15.30
N TRP A 296 7.78 -24.56 -14.97
CA TRP A 296 8.32 -25.82 -14.48
C TRP A 296 9.18 -26.55 -15.51
N PHE A 297 8.85 -26.44 -16.80
CA PHE A 297 9.66 -26.99 -17.88
C PHE A 297 10.87 -26.14 -18.28
N ARG A 298 10.98 -24.91 -17.74
CA ARG A 298 12.00 -23.89 -18.04
C ARG A 298 12.10 -23.52 -19.53
N LEU A 299 12.41 -22.26 -19.80
CA LEU A 299 12.73 -21.79 -21.14
C LEU A 299 14.17 -22.16 -21.49
N SER A 300 14.42 -22.64 -22.70
CA SER A 300 15.79 -22.67 -23.22
C SER A 300 16.35 -21.25 -23.31
N TRP A 301 17.67 -21.10 -23.17
CA TRP A 301 18.33 -19.79 -23.32
C TRP A 301 17.96 -19.09 -24.63
N SER A 302 18.00 -19.83 -25.75
CA SER A 302 17.61 -19.31 -27.07
C SER A 302 16.16 -18.83 -27.11
N SER A 303 15.23 -19.57 -26.49
CA SER A 303 13.82 -19.17 -26.42
C SER A 303 13.67 -17.87 -25.63
N PHE A 304 14.34 -17.78 -24.48
CA PHE A 304 14.34 -16.60 -23.63
C PHE A 304 14.95 -15.37 -24.34
N GLU A 305 16.08 -15.53 -25.02
CA GLU A 305 16.68 -14.49 -25.85
C GLU A 305 15.71 -13.98 -26.91
N GLY A 306 15.01 -14.89 -27.60
CA GLY A 306 14.00 -14.53 -28.60
C GLY A 306 12.82 -13.74 -28.02
N ILE A 307 12.37 -14.04 -26.80
CA ILE A 307 11.32 -13.29 -26.11
C ILE A 307 11.78 -11.86 -25.83
N LEU A 308 13.00 -11.72 -25.29
CA LEU A 308 13.55 -10.41 -24.94
C LEU A 308 13.86 -9.58 -26.20
N ALA A 309 14.37 -10.20 -27.26
CA ALA A 309 14.61 -9.55 -28.55
C ALA A 309 13.31 -9.06 -29.19
N ALA A 310 12.19 -9.79 -29.02
CA ALA A 310 10.89 -9.36 -29.48
C ALA A 310 10.32 -8.18 -28.67
N SER A 311 10.92 -7.82 -27.53
CA SER A 311 10.45 -6.77 -26.62
C SER A 311 11.56 -5.74 -26.29
N PRO A 312 12.03 -4.96 -27.28
CA PRO A 312 13.15 -4.02 -27.10
C PRO A 312 12.84 -2.84 -26.15
N ASN A 313 11.57 -2.62 -25.83
CA ASN A 313 11.10 -1.57 -24.92
C ASN A 313 10.95 -2.05 -23.47
N LEU A 314 11.45 -3.24 -23.14
CA LEU A 314 11.29 -3.83 -21.81
C LEU A 314 11.91 -2.93 -20.73
N THR A 315 11.07 -2.51 -19.79
CA THR A 315 11.45 -1.66 -18.64
C THR A 315 11.45 -2.45 -17.33
N ARG A 316 10.67 -3.53 -17.27
CA ARG A 316 10.56 -4.38 -16.08
C ARG A 316 10.61 -5.86 -16.46
N LEU A 317 11.49 -6.60 -15.80
CA LEU A 317 11.66 -8.04 -15.93
C LEU A 317 11.58 -8.68 -14.55
N ILE A 318 10.65 -9.61 -14.37
CA ILE A 318 10.46 -10.37 -13.13
C ILE A 318 10.58 -11.84 -13.47
N LEU A 319 11.48 -12.54 -12.79
CA LEU A 319 11.74 -13.96 -12.95
C LEU A 319 11.65 -14.62 -11.57
N ARG A 320 10.51 -15.29 -11.28
CA ARG A 320 10.28 -15.97 -10.00
C ARG A 320 10.28 -17.50 -10.09
N GLY A 321 10.93 -18.18 -9.14
CA GLY A 321 10.99 -19.64 -9.08
C GLY A 321 11.71 -20.24 -10.29
N LYS A 322 11.20 -21.32 -10.87
CA LYS A 322 11.74 -21.91 -12.12
C LYS A 322 11.35 -21.04 -13.32
N HIS A 323 12.28 -20.74 -14.22
CA HIS A 323 12.00 -19.85 -15.36
C HIS A 323 12.85 -20.15 -16.60
N VAL A 324 14.18 -20.10 -16.52
CA VAL A 324 15.10 -20.31 -17.65
C VAL A 324 16.10 -21.40 -17.27
N ASP A 325 16.43 -22.29 -18.21
CA ASP A 325 17.46 -23.31 -18.01
C ASP A 325 18.82 -22.72 -18.41
N VAL A 326 19.62 -22.35 -17.42
CA VAL A 326 20.98 -21.82 -17.57
C VAL A 326 21.92 -22.72 -16.78
N ARG A 327 23.00 -23.19 -17.42
CA ARG A 327 23.94 -24.16 -16.85
C ARG A 327 25.36 -23.59 -16.77
N PRO A 328 26.08 -23.71 -15.65
CA PRO A 328 27.41 -23.13 -15.48
C PRO A 328 28.48 -23.55 -16.49
N HIS A 329 28.32 -24.69 -17.15
CA HIS A 329 29.30 -25.25 -18.09
C HIS A 329 28.97 -24.97 -19.57
N GLU A 330 27.87 -24.27 -19.85
CA GLU A 330 27.48 -23.89 -21.21
C GLU A 330 27.83 -22.43 -21.47
N GLU A 331 28.23 -22.11 -22.71
CA GLU A 331 28.50 -20.74 -23.14
C GLU A 331 27.22 -20.07 -23.61
N TYR A 332 26.94 -18.89 -23.07
CA TYR A 332 25.76 -18.09 -23.42
C TYR A 332 26.16 -16.69 -23.85
N SER A 333 25.55 -16.19 -24.93
CA SER A 333 25.68 -14.79 -25.35
C SER A 333 24.98 -13.87 -24.35
N PRO A 334 25.63 -12.80 -23.86
CA PRO A 334 24.98 -11.80 -23.02
C PRO A 334 23.83 -11.09 -23.75
N ILE A 335 22.76 -10.78 -23.02
CA ILE A 335 21.57 -10.10 -23.53
C ILE A 335 21.59 -8.64 -23.04
N HIS A 336 21.61 -7.71 -23.99
CA HIS A 336 21.57 -6.28 -23.70
C HIS A 336 20.13 -5.78 -23.54
N LEU A 337 19.84 -5.19 -22.38
CA LEU A 337 18.54 -4.65 -22.02
C LEU A 337 18.67 -3.14 -21.66
N PRO A 338 18.90 -2.26 -22.66
CA PRO A 338 19.28 -0.87 -22.44
C PRO A 338 18.20 0.00 -21.78
N ARG A 339 16.92 -0.43 -21.83
CA ARG A 339 15.78 0.30 -21.26
C ARG A 339 15.28 -0.29 -19.94
N LEU A 340 15.88 -1.38 -19.47
CA LEU A 340 15.45 -2.06 -18.26
C LEU A 340 15.76 -1.21 -17.03
N ARG A 341 14.72 -0.88 -16.26
CA ARG A 341 14.78 -0.08 -15.03
C ARG A 341 14.55 -0.91 -13.77
N SER A 342 13.79 -2.00 -13.87
CA SER A 342 13.47 -2.88 -12.74
C SER A 342 13.76 -4.33 -13.12
N LEU A 343 14.62 -4.97 -12.33
CA LEU A 343 14.96 -6.39 -12.46
C LEU A 343 14.67 -7.08 -11.13
N GLU A 344 13.92 -8.15 -11.18
CA GLU A 344 13.68 -9.04 -10.05
C GLU A 344 13.99 -10.47 -10.46
N VAL A 345 14.86 -11.13 -9.68
CA VAL A 345 15.33 -12.48 -9.98
C VAL A 345 15.30 -13.33 -8.71
N SER A 346 14.92 -14.59 -8.88
CA SER A 346 14.99 -15.65 -7.86
C SER A 346 15.23 -17.00 -8.52
N GLY A 347 15.57 -18.01 -7.71
CA GLY A 347 15.71 -19.40 -8.13
C GLY A 347 17.13 -19.73 -8.61
N ASP A 348 17.31 -20.97 -9.03
CA ASP A 348 18.62 -21.57 -9.29
C ASP A 348 19.46 -20.78 -10.32
N ASN A 349 20.78 -20.71 -10.09
CA ASN A 349 21.77 -20.10 -10.99
C ASN A 349 21.52 -18.60 -11.25
N PHE A 350 20.85 -17.89 -10.33
CA PHE A 350 20.54 -16.48 -10.54
C PHE A 350 21.79 -15.61 -10.74
N CYS A 351 22.93 -15.96 -10.13
CA CYS A 351 24.20 -15.26 -10.33
C CYS A 351 24.61 -15.29 -11.81
N LEU A 352 24.60 -16.49 -12.42
CA LEU A 352 24.90 -16.70 -13.83
C LEU A 352 23.90 -16.01 -14.74
N LEU A 353 22.63 -15.88 -14.34
CA LEU A 353 21.65 -15.10 -15.07
C LEU A 353 21.93 -13.59 -14.99
N CYS A 354 22.19 -13.07 -13.78
CA CYS A 354 22.52 -11.66 -13.54
C CYS A 354 23.76 -11.23 -14.34
N SER A 355 24.86 -11.98 -14.20
CA SER A 355 25.56 -12.59 -15.32
C SER A 355 25.46 -11.99 -16.72
N LEU A 356 24.51 -12.61 -17.43
CA LEU A 356 24.25 -12.51 -18.85
C LEU A 356 23.33 -11.33 -19.16
N LEU A 357 22.60 -10.79 -18.19
CA LEU A 357 21.72 -9.64 -18.37
C LEU A 357 22.49 -8.32 -18.20
N ILE A 358 22.66 -7.58 -19.29
CA ILE A 358 23.35 -6.29 -19.32
C ILE A 358 22.31 -5.16 -19.34
N ALA A 359 22.02 -4.58 -18.17
CA ALA A 359 21.02 -3.53 -17.98
C ALA A 359 21.65 -2.23 -17.45
N PRO A 360 22.20 -1.36 -18.33
CA PRO A 360 22.94 -0.16 -17.91
C PRO A 360 22.07 0.95 -17.30
N ALA A 361 20.75 0.91 -17.51
CA ALA A 361 19.81 1.90 -16.98
C ALA A 361 19.02 1.39 -15.76
N LEU A 362 19.51 0.33 -15.11
CA LEU A 362 18.82 -0.32 -14.01
C LEU A 362 18.71 0.60 -12.77
N GLU A 363 17.50 0.79 -12.27
CA GLU A 363 17.22 1.65 -11.11
C GLU A 363 16.83 0.83 -9.87
N THR A 364 16.18 -0.33 -10.08
CA THR A 364 15.74 -1.23 -9.02
C THR A 364 16.21 -2.65 -9.28
N LEU A 365 16.88 -3.24 -8.30
CA LEU A 365 17.30 -4.64 -8.30
C LEU A 365 16.67 -5.33 -7.08
N THR A 366 15.92 -6.39 -7.35
CA THR A 366 15.32 -7.24 -6.32
C THR A 366 15.91 -8.64 -6.41
N LEU A 367 16.52 -9.09 -5.32
CA LEU A 367 16.92 -10.47 -5.10
C LEU A 367 15.85 -11.13 -4.22
N ALA A 368 15.23 -12.20 -4.70
CA ALA A 368 14.15 -12.88 -3.98
C ALA A 368 14.46 -14.38 -3.79
N ASN A 369 14.12 -14.95 -2.64
CA ASN A 369 14.23 -16.39 -2.34
C ASN A 369 15.58 -17.00 -2.75
N VAL A 370 16.68 -16.36 -2.34
CA VAL A 370 18.06 -16.76 -2.68
C VAL A 370 18.70 -17.45 -1.48
N ASP A 371 19.36 -18.59 -1.70
CA ASP A 371 20.09 -19.27 -0.63
C ASP A 371 21.49 -18.67 -0.38
N GLU A 372 22.13 -19.08 0.72
CA GLU A 372 23.42 -18.50 1.13
C GLU A 372 24.56 -18.79 0.14
N GLY A 373 24.54 -19.96 -0.50
CA GLY A 373 25.55 -20.38 -1.47
C GLY A 373 25.48 -19.51 -2.71
N GLU A 374 24.28 -19.38 -3.30
CA GLU A 374 24.08 -18.55 -4.48
C GLU A 374 24.32 -17.06 -4.20
N PHE A 375 23.93 -16.58 -3.02
CA PHE A 375 24.20 -15.20 -2.61
C PHE A 375 25.70 -14.93 -2.52
N ARG A 376 26.48 -15.89 -2.00
CA ARG A 376 27.95 -15.81 -1.93
C ARG A 376 28.58 -15.78 -3.31
N GLU A 377 28.11 -16.62 -4.24
CA GLU A 377 28.56 -16.61 -5.63
C GLU A 377 28.27 -15.28 -6.32
N PHE A 378 27.07 -14.73 -6.11
CA PHE A 378 26.70 -13.42 -6.62
C PHE A 378 27.62 -12.32 -6.10
N MET A 379 27.91 -12.31 -4.79
CA MET A 379 28.86 -11.34 -4.22
C MET A 379 30.26 -11.46 -4.81
N ALA A 380 30.76 -12.69 -5.01
CA ALA A 380 32.10 -12.93 -5.56
C ALA A 380 32.22 -12.51 -7.03
N TRP A 381 31.11 -12.55 -7.77
CA TRP A 381 31.05 -12.16 -9.17
C TRP A 381 31.00 -10.63 -9.40
N LEU A 382 30.56 -9.86 -8.41
CA LEU A 382 30.41 -8.41 -8.56
C LEU A 382 31.78 -7.75 -8.85
N PRO A 383 31.85 -6.81 -9.80
CA PRO A 383 33.11 -6.17 -10.14
C PRO A 383 33.55 -5.22 -9.03
N TYR A 384 34.83 -5.33 -8.64
CA TYR A 384 35.48 -4.44 -7.66
C TYR A 384 35.28 -2.94 -7.97
N SER A 385 35.20 -2.57 -9.25
CA SER A 385 35.13 -1.17 -9.72
C SER A 385 33.74 -0.52 -9.61
N GLY A 386 32.72 -1.21 -9.09
CA GLY A 386 31.38 -0.63 -8.90
C GLY A 386 30.63 -0.28 -10.20
N GLY A 387 31.13 -0.72 -11.36
CA GLY A 387 30.72 -0.23 -12.67
C GLY A 387 29.44 -0.84 -13.27
N ARG A 388 28.89 -1.92 -12.69
CA ARG A 388 27.75 -2.62 -13.32
C ARG A 388 26.40 -1.95 -13.08
N TYR A 389 26.16 -1.48 -11.87
CA TYR A 389 24.86 -0.97 -11.42
C TYR A 389 24.93 0.52 -11.06
N THR A 390 25.55 1.32 -11.95
CA THR A 390 25.88 2.74 -11.70
C THR A 390 24.67 3.66 -11.61
N THR A 391 23.51 3.24 -12.11
CA THR A 391 22.24 4.00 -12.02
C THR A 391 21.32 3.50 -10.90
N LEU A 392 21.73 2.47 -10.15
CA LEU A 392 20.87 1.79 -9.20
C LEU A 392 20.54 2.70 -8.02
N LYS A 393 19.25 2.78 -7.69
CA LYS A 393 18.70 3.60 -6.60
C LYS A 393 18.10 2.74 -5.50
N CYS A 394 17.52 1.60 -5.84
CA CYS A 394 16.83 0.73 -4.90
C CYS A 394 17.39 -0.71 -4.98
N LEU A 395 17.85 -1.21 -3.84
CA LEU A 395 18.23 -2.61 -3.65
C LEU A 395 17.24 -3.26 -2.70
N MET A 396 16.65 -4.37 -3.12
CA MET A 396 15.67 -5.12 -2.35
C MET A 396 16.15 -6.57 -2.17
N LEU A 397 16.13 -7.05 -0.94
CA LEU A 397 16.37 -8.45 -0.58
C LEU A 397 15.13 -9.01 0.10
N LEU A 398 14.54 -10.04 -0.51
CA LEU A 398 13.30 -10.67 -0.08
C LEU A 398 13.55 -12.17 0.16
N ASN A 399 13.47 -12.65 1.40
CA ASN A 399 13.78 -14.05 1.75
C ASN A 399 15.16 -14.51 1.25
N VAL A 400 16.21 -13.69 1.42
CA VAL A 400 17.58 -14.02 1.02
C VAL A 400 18.37 -14.48 2.24
N ALA A 401 18.90 -15.71 2.20
CA ALA A 401 19.83 -16.17 3.22
C ALA A 401 21.20 -15.49 3.03
N THR A 402 21.41 -14.36 3.71
CA THR A 402 22.65 -13.59 3.55
C THR A 402 23.81 -14.18 4.34
N CYS A 403 25.02 -14.15 3.79
CA CYS A 403 26.28 -14.30 4.51
C CYS A 403 26.96 -12.92 4.74
N PRO A 404 28.05 -12.83 5.54
CA PRO A 404 28.74 -11.56 5.77
C PRO A 404 29.09 -10.85 4.45
N LEU A 405 28.68 -9.58 4.35
CA LEU A 405 28.76 -8.81 3.10
C LEU A 405 30.22 -8.49 2.73
N SER A 406 30.60 -8.72 1.48
CA SER A 406 31.92 -8.35 0.96
C SER A 406 32.01 -6.85 0.65
N TRP A 407 33.23 -6.32 0.59
CA TRP A 407 33.45 -4.95 0.13
C TRP A 407 33.08 -4.77 -1.35
N ASP A 408 33.20 -5.81 -2.16
CA ASP A 408 32.78 -5.80 -3.57
C ASP A 408 31.28 -5.59 -3.71
N PHE A 409 30.49 -6.27 -2.85
CA PHE A 409 29.06 -6.06 -2.78
C PHE A 409 28.72 -4.61 -2.41
N VAL A 410 29.40 -4.06 -1.40
CA VAL A 410 29.21 -2.66 -1.00
C VAL A 410 29.56 -1.69 -2.13
N ALA A 411 30.69 -1.91 -2.80
CA ALA A 411 31.17 -1.06 -3.89
C ALA A 411 30.22 -1.09 -5.11
N ALA A 412 29.70 -2.28 -5.45
CA ALA A 412 28.76 -2.48 -6.55
C ALA A 412 27.44 -1.70 -6.40
N PHE A 413 27.03 -1.42 -5.16
CA PHE A 413 25.77 -0.73 -4.86
C PHE A 413 25.98 0.66 -4.25
N SER A 414 27.11 1.31 -4.55
CA SER A 414 27.49 2.62 -4.00
C SER A 414 26.50 3.76 -4.25
N THR A 415 25.64 3.65 -5.27
CA THR A 415 24.70 4.71 -5.68
C THR A 415 23.32 4.62 -5.04
N ILE A 416 23.02 3.57 -4.29
CA ILE A 416 21.67 3.33 -3.78
C ILE A 416 21.23 4.43 -2.82
N THR A 417 19.95 4.78 -2.92
CA THR A 417 19.25 5.70 -2.02
C THR A 417 18.25 4.97 -1.13
N GLN A 418 17.87 3.75 -1.51
CA GLN A 418 16.89 2.93 -0.81
C GLN A 418 17.40 1.49 -0.65
N LEU A 419 17.25 0.97 0.56
CA LEU A 419 17.51 -0.42 0.92
C LEU A 419 16.27 -1.03 1.55
N ILE A 420 15.84 -2.18 1.04
CA ILE A 420 14.73 -2.94 1.60
C ILE A 420 15.23 -4.35 1.92
N VAL A 421 15.15 -4.73 3.18
CA VAL A 421 15.53 -6.05 3.69
C VAL A 421 14.31 -6.67 4.35
N ILE A 422 13.82 -7.76 3.77
CA ILE A 422 12.65 -8.51 4.24
C ILE A 422 13.03 -9.99 4.31
N ASN A 423 12.91 -10.56 5.51
CA ASN A 423 13.38 -11.87 5.90
C ASN A 423 14.78 -12.21 5.33
N SER A 424 15.74 -11.27 5.43
CA SER A 424 17.02 -11.36 4.73
C SER A 424 18.23 -10.93 5.58
N GLY A 425 18.16 -11.15 6.90
CA GLY A 425 19.30 -10.95 7.81
C GLY A 425 19.66 -9.48 8.05
N ALA A 426 18.70 -8.63 8.39
CA ALA A 426 18.90 -7.19 8.65
C ALA A 426 20.14 -6.82 9.51
N ASN A 427 20.50 -7.63 10.51
CA ASN A 427 21.66 -7.37 11.37
C ASN A 427 23.00 -7.30 10.59
N GLN A 428 23.15 -8.06 9.50
CA GLN A 428 24.35 -7.98 8.65
C GLN A 428 24.49 -6.61 7.98
N PHE A 429 23.36 -5.97 7.67
CA PHE A 429 23.32 -4.63 7.10
C PHE A 429 23.49 -3.55 8.16
N LEU A 430 22.97 -3.75 9.37
CA LEU A 430 23.11 -2.76 10.45
C LEU A 430 24.56 -2.50 10.80
N GLU A 431 25.34 -3.55 11.00
CA GLU A 431 26.77 -3.44 11.34
C GLU A 431 27.59 -2.79 10.22
N ILE A 432 27.30 -3.09 8.95
CA ILE A 432 28.06 -2.51 7.84
C ILE A 432 27.71 -1.05 7.57
N LEU A 433 26.48 -0.63 7.89
CA LEU A 433 25.99 0.73 7.68
C LEU A 433 26.49 1.73 8.73
N ARG A 434 27.05 1.23 9.83
CA ARG A 434 27.72 2.04 10.85
C ARG A 434 29.02 2.61 10.28
N PRO A 435 29.32 3.90 10.52
CA PRO A 435 30.59 4.51 10.11
C PRO A 435 31.79 3.74 10.68
N LYS A 436 32.73 3.32 9.82
CA LYS A 436 33.99 2.70 10.25
C LYS A 436 35.10 3.74 10.25
N TRP A 437 35.79 3.87 11.37
CA TRP A 437 36.96 4.76 11.50
C TRP A 437 38.19 4.05 10.94
N LEU A 438 38.71 4.53 9.81
CA LEU A 438 39.98 4.05 9.26
C LEU A 438 41.09 5.03 9.64
N GLN A 439 42.18 4.49 10.20
CA GLN A 439 43.43 5.24 10.39
C GLN A 439 44.07 5.47 9.02
N SER A 440 44.17 6.72 8.58
CA SER A 440 44.98 7.07 7.40
C SER A 440 46.46 7.10 7.75
N ALA A 441 47.33 6.88 6.74
CA ALA A 441 48.78 6.95 6.85
C ALA A 441 49.32 8.32 7.35
N THR A 442 48.46 9.34 7.41
CA THR A 442 48.76 10.70 7.93
C THR A 442 48.30 10.92 9.37
N GLY A 443 47.75 9.91 10.04
CA GLY A 443 47.21 10.03 11.41
C GLY A 443 45.85 10.73 11.51
N VAL A 444 45.28 11.20 10.39
CA VAL A 444 43.94 11.77 10.33
C VAL A 444 42.90 10.65 10.24
N MET A 445 41.91 10.65 11.14
CA MET A 445 40.81 9.70 11.10
C MET A 445 39.80 10.10 10.02
N HIS A 446 39.60 9.27 9.00
CA HIS A 446 38.50 9.45 8.05
C HIS A 446 37.44 8.38 8.32
N GLY A 447 36.20 8.82 8.58
CA GLY A 447 35.05 7.93 8.63
C GLY A 447 34.68 7.49 7.21
N ALA A 448 34.89 6.22 6.88
CA ALA A 448 34.39 5.65 5.64
C ALA A 448 32.92 5.26 5.86
N LEU A 449 32.02 5.97 5.19
CA LEU A 449 30.59 5.69 5.25
C LEU A 449 30.17 4.77 4.10
N VAL A 450 29.57 3.64 4.45
CA VAL A 450 28.92 2.75 3.48
C VAL A 450 27.63 3.40 2.97
N TRP A 451 27.49 3.43 1.64
CA TRP A 451 26.35 3.99 0.91
C TRP A 451 25.95 5.39 1.41
N PRO A 452 26.75 6.43 1.11
CA PRO A 452 26.52 7.78 1.61
C PRO A 452 25.24 8.42 1.08
N ARG A 453 24.68 7.91 -0.02
CA ARG A 453 23.41 8.38 -0.61
C ARG A 453 22.17 7.72 -0.03
N LEU A 454 22.32 6.73 0.85
CA LEU A 454 21.21 5.98 1.44
C LEU A 454 20.36 6.89 2.34
N ARG A 455 19.05 6.93 2.06
CA ARG A 455 18.06 7.79 2.74
C ARG A 455 16.89 7.00 3.30
N ASP A 456 16.47 5.95 2.61
CA ASP A 456 15.27 5.20 2.96
C ASP A 456 15.66 3.74 3.26
N VAL A 457 15.40 3.28 4.47
CA VAL A 457 15.71 1.92 4.91
C VAL A 457 14.45 1.23 5.40
N THR A 458 14.21 0.02 4.92
CA THR A 458 13.13 -0.86 5.38
C THR A 458 13.75 -2.15 5.88
N MET A 459 13.46 -2.51 7.13
CA MET A 459 13.92 -3.74 7.77
C MET A 459 12.72 -4.42 8.42
N LEU A 460 12.23 -5.51 7.81
CA LEU A 460 11.07 -6.26 8.30
C LEU A 460 11.49 -7.61 8.91
N ASP A 461 12.67 -7.64 9.50
CA ASP A 461 13.30 -8.84 10.07
C ASP A 461 13.37 -8.73 11.59
N GLN A 462 13.73 -9.84 12.25
CA GLN A 462 14.25 -9.79 13.60
C GLN A 462 15.49 -8.89 13.62
N THR A 463 15.33 -7.70 14.18
CA THR A 463 16.33 -6.64 14.16
C THR A 463 16.66 -6.27 15.59
N ASN A 464 17.93 -6.25 15.96
CA ASN A 464 18.35 -5.79 17.29
C ASN A 464 18.14 -4.25 17.39
N TYR A 465 17.42 -3.81 18.42
CA TYR A 465 17.16 -2.38 18.62
C TYR A 465 18.43 -1.57 18.86
N ASP A 466 19.40 -2.08 19.62
CA ASP A 466 20.62 -1.36 19.97
C ASP A 466 21.48 -1.14 18.71
N ASP A 467 21.59 -2.15 17.86
CA ASP A 467 22.31 -2.06 16.58
C ASP A 467 21.61 -1.11 15.61
N LEU A 468 20.27 -1.15 15.57
CA LEU A 468 19.45 -0.24 14.78
C LEU A 468 19.62 1.22 15.25
N TYR A 469 19.55 1.45 16.57
CA TYR A 469 19.74 2.76 17.17
C TYR A 469 21.15 3.29 16.94
N GLY A 470 22.17 2.45 17.15
CA GLY A 470 23.57 2.77 16.89
C GLY A 470 23.78 3.19 15.44
N MET A 471 23.29 2.40 14.48
CA MET A 471 23.36 2.73 13.06
C MET A 471 22.71 4.08 12.74
N VAL A 472 21.49 4.34 13.22
CA VAL A 472 20.78 5.61 12.93
C VAL A 472 21.49 6.81 13.57
N ALA A 473 21.87 6.70 14.84
CA ALA A 473 22.49 7.79 15.59
C ALA A 473 23.88 8.12 15.04
N GLU A 474 24.71 7.12 14.77
CA GLU A 474 26.07 7.31 14.26
C GLU A 474 26.07 7.86 12.84
N ARG A 475 25.17 7.41 11.96
CA ARG A 475 25.01 8.00 10.62
C ARG A 475 24.60 9.46 10.68
N THR A 476 23.72 9.81 11.62
CA THR A 476 23.29 11.19 11.83
C THR A 476 24.44 12.06 12.34
N ALA A 477 25.24 11.56 13.29
CA ALA A 477 26.43 12.23 13.78
C ALA A 477 27.50 12.44 12.69
N HIS A 478 27.61 11.52 11.73
CA HIS A 478 28.49 11.62 10.55
C HIS A 478 27.91 12.47 9.40
N GLY A 479 26.81 13.20 9.62
CA GLY A 479 26.25 14.13 8.64
C GLY A 479 25.54 13.46 7.45
N SER A 480 25.18 12.17 7.57
CA SER A 480 24.46 11.42 6.54
C SER A 480 23.19 10.75 7.11
N PRO A 481 22.24 11.55 7.62
CA PRO A 481 21.04 11.02 8.28
C PRO A 481 20.12 10.29 7.30
N LEU A 482 19.42 9.28 7.82
CA LEU A 482 18.31 8.65 7.10
C LEU A 482 17.12 9.61 7.08
N ARG A 483 16.38 9.59 5.97
CA ARG A 483 15.10 10.31 5.83
C ARG A 483 13.95 9.50 6.41
N ARG A 484 13.93 8.19 6.14
CA ARG A 484 12.83 7.30 6.50
C ARG A 484 13.36 5.94 6.92
N LEU A 485 12.78 5.42 8.00
CA LEU A 485 13.01 4.07 8.49
C LEU A 485 11.67 3.35 8.63
N ILE A 486 11.56 2.17 8.05
CA ILE A 486 10.38 1.30 8.20
C ILE A 486 10.81 0.03 8.94
N VAL A 487 10.15 -0.27 10.05
CA VAL A 487 10.44 -1.44 10.88
C VAL A 487 9.18 -2.22 11.25
N HIS A 488 9.35 -3.51 11.51
CA HIS A 488 8.27 -4.37 11.99
C HIS A 488 8.13 -4.24 13.51
N THR A 489 6.92 -3.89 14.00
CA THR A 489 6.69 -3.60 15.42
C THR A 489 6.72 -4.82 16.33
N GLU A 490 6.62 -6.03 15.77
CA GLU A 490 6.77 -7.26 16.58
C GLU A 490 8.20 -7.44 17.08
N PHE A 491 9.20 -6.90 16.37
CA PHE A 491 10.61 -7.05 16.74
C PHE A 491 11.16 -5.81 17.46
N VAL A 492 10.70 -4.63 17.06
CA VAL A 492 11.05 -3.37 17.73
C VAL A 492 9.79 -2.76 18.34
N HIS A 493 9.63 -2.90 19.65
CA HIS A 493 8.44 -2.45 20.35
C HIS A 493 8.22 -0.94 20.15
N ARG A 494 6.97 -0.50 19.94
CA ARG A 494 6.66 0.92 19.63
C ARG A 494 7.26 1.92 20.63
N ASN A 495 7.33 1.55 21.90
CA ASN A 495 7.91 2.39 22.96
C ASN A 495 9.41 2.66 22.75
N MET A 496 10.13 1.70 22.17
CA MET A 496 11.54 1.82 21.81
C MET A 496 11.76 2.67 20.55
N LEU A 497 10.72 2.97 19.76
CA LEU A 497 10.87 3.80 18.56
C LEU A 497 10.96 5.30 18.86
N THR A 498 10.48 5.73 20.04
CA THR A 498 10.45 7.15 20.43
C THR A 498 11.81 7.84 20.33
N PRO A 499 12.92 7.26 20.84
CA PRO A 499 14.25 7.85 20.73
C PRO A 499 14.78 7.95 19.29
N LEU A 500 14.27 7.16 18.34
CA LEU A 500 14.67 7.25 16.92
C LEU A 500 14.01 8.43 16.21
N LEU A 501 12.85 8.88 16.69
CA LEU A 501 12.08 9.98 16.06
C LEU A 501 12.84 11.33 16.07
N GLN A 502 13.84 11.48 16.94
CA GLN A 502 14.71 12.66 16.94
C GLN A 502 15.69 12.68 15.75
N TYR A 503 15.95 11.52 15.13
CA TYR A 503 16.93 11.37 14.05
C TYR A 503 16.28 11.08 12.69
N VAL A 504 15.18 10.32 12.66
CA VAL A 504 14.59 9.80 11.41
C VAL A 504 13.06 9.69 11.52
N LYS A 505 12.35 9.85 10.40
CA LYS A 505 10.93 9.50 10.33
C LYS A 505 10.77 7.97 10.40
N VAL A 506 10.14 7.47 11.45
CA VAL A 506 9.87 6.04 11.62
C VAL A 506 8.43 5.72 11.25
N ASP A 507 8.24 4.84 10.28
CA ASP A 507 6.96 4.18 10.02
C ASP A 507 7.01 2.74 10.52
N SER A 508 5.89 2.23 11.01
CA SER A 508 5.85 0.93 11.69
C SER A 508 4.81 0.03 11.05
N VAL A 509 5.18 -1.20 10.71
CA VAL A 509 4.29 -2.21 10.12
C VAL A 509 3.96 -3.27 11.18
N THR A 510 2.67 -3.54 11.39
CA THR A 510 2.17 -4.53 12.36
C THR A 510 1.78 -5.86 11.71
N TYR A 511 1.58 -5.88 10.39
CA TYR A 511 1.27 -7.07 9.62
C TYR A 511 2.00 -6.96 8.28
N LEU A 512 2.84 -7.95 7.96
CA LEU A 512 3.26 -8.18 6.58
C LEU A 512 1.99 -8.50 5.76
N ASP A 513 1.53 -7.56 4.92
CA ASP A 513 0.74 -7.94 3.76
C ASP A 513 1.58 -8.96 3.00
N ARG A 514 1.17 -10.23 3.04
CA ARG A 514 1.95 -11.39 2.57
C ARG A 514 2.15 -11.44 1.03
N ASP A 515 1.84 -10.35 0.31
CA ASP A 515 1.76 -10.32 -1.16
C ASP A 515 2.71 -9.30 -1.83
N LEU A 516 3.94 -9.12 -1.30
CA LEU A 516 5.04 -8.45 -2.03
C LEU A 516 5.92 -9.41 -2.85
#